data_AF-X1HU31-F1
#
_entry.id   AF-X1HU31-F1
#
_cell.length_a   1.000
_cell.length_b   1.000
_cell.length_c   1.000
_cell.angle_alpha   90.00
_cell.angle_beta   90.00
_cell.angle_gamma   90.00
#
_symmetry.space_group_name_H-M   'P 1'
#
loop_
_entity.id
_entity.type
_entity.pdbx_description
1 polymer ?
#
loop_
_entity_poly.entity_id
_entity_poly.type
_entity_poly.pdbx_seq_one_letter_code
_entity_poly.pdbx_strand_id
1 'polypeptide(L)'
;EELREEENNKQGFILGFYEAFQEYLIKGLSQKDFADLYSQTITYGLFAARTRSTGEFNRKLAYDNIPHTIGILRDVFEFISIGNLPIQMEWTIDDISEVLAVTDVNKILHQYFHKGKGKDPIFHFYETFLTEYDPQTRARRGVYYTAEPVVSHVVRSLNFILKEHFNKFDGFADKSVTVLDPAAGTLTFLAEAAKLAIEEFVLKYGEGARESFIKEQILQNFYAFELMMAPYAIGHLKMSFLLEELGYKLKEDER
;
A
#
# COMPACT_ATOMS: atom_id res chain seq x y z
N GLU A 1 20.12 -15.84 -4.12
CA GLU A 1 20.70 -17.14 -4.44
C GLU A 1 19.61 -18.14 -4.76
N GLU A 2 18.64 -18.34 -3.86
CA GLU A 2 17.46 -19.18 -4.05
C GLU A 2 16.79 -19.05 -5.44
N LEU A 3 16.48 -17.84 -5.91
CA LEU A 3 15.88 -17.64 -7.25
C LEU A 3 16.74 -18.22 -8.39
N ARG A 4 18.08 -18.13 -8.29
CA ARG A 4 18.98 -18.68 -9.32
C ARG A 4 19.01 -20.20 -9.25
N GLU A 5 18.94 -20.78 -8.05
CA GLU A 5 18.85 -22.23 -7.87
C GLU A 5 17.54 -22.77 -8.44
N GLU A 6 16.41 -22.13 -8.16
CA GLU A 6 15.10 -22.50 -8.71
C GLU A 6 15.06 -22.35 -10.24
N GLU A 7 15.68 -21.31 -10.81
CA GLU A 7 15.78 -21.14 -12.28
C GLU A 7 16.59 -22.27 -12.93
N ASN A 8 17.73 -22.65 -12.34
CA ASN A 8 18.54 -23.77 -12.82
C ASN A 8 17.76 -25.10 -12.80
N ASN A 9 16.91 -25.28 -11.79
CA ASN A 9 16.05 -26.45 -11.63
C ASN A 9 14.72 -26.32 -12.42
N LYS A 10 14.44 -25.15 -13.01
CA LYS A 10 13.20 -24.78 -13.71
C LYS A 10 11.93 -25.01 -12.89
N GLN A 11 12.03 -24.94 -11.57
CA GLN A 11 10.93 -25.22 -10.67
C GLN A 11 11.17 -24.55 -9.33
N GLY A 12 10.14 -23.88 -8.82
CA GLY A 12 10.13 -23.30 -7.49
C GLY A 12 9.14 -22.15 -7.36
N PHE A 13 8.78 -21.82 -6.13
CA PHE A 13 7.76 -20.79 -5.86
C PHE A 13 8.29 -19.38 -6.10
N ILE A 14 9.58 -19.13 -5.81
CA ILE A 14 10.21 -17.83 -5.99
C ILE A 14 10.36 -17.54 -7.49
N LEU A 15 10.70 -18.55 -8.29
CA LEU A 15 10.69 -18.47 -9.76
C LEU A 15 9.29 -18.17 -10.29
N GLY A 16 8.26 -18.84 -9.77
CA GLY A 16 6.87 -18.56 -10.14
C GLY A 16 6.44 -17.11 -9.83
N PHE A 17 6.85 -16.57 -8.67
CA PHE A 17 6.65 -15.14 -8.38
C PHE A 17 7.43 -14.26 -9.35
N TYR A 18 8.69 -14.57 -9.66
CA TYR A 18 9.47 -13.80 -10.62
C TYR A 18 8.78 -13.73 -12.00
N GLU A 19 8.31 -14.88 -12.50
CA GLU A 19 7.60 -14.97 -13.78
C GLU A 19 6.29 -14.18 -13.75
N ALA A 20 5.48 -14.32 -12.69
CA ALA A 20 4.25 -13.57 -12.53
C ALA A 20 4.48 -12.04 -12.46
N PHE A 21 5.52 -11.60 -11.74
CA PHE A 21 5.85 -10.18 -11.68
C PHE A 21 6.30 -9.66 -13.05
N GLN A 22 7.04 -10.46 -13.81
CA GLN A 22 7.50 -10.08 -15.13
C GLN A 22 6.36 -10.03 -16.16
N GLU A 23 5.39 -10.93 -16.05
CA GLU A 23 4.25 -11.03 -16.97
C GLU A 23 3.17 -9.98 -16.69
N TYR A 24 2.76 -9.85 -15.42
CA TYR A 24 1.57 -9.06 -15.06
C TYR A 24 1.88 -7.65 -14.58
N LEU A 25 3.13 -7.36 -14.17
CA LEU A 25 3.46 -6.08 -13.51
C LEU A 25 4.57 -5.31 -14.23
N ILE A 26 5.77 -5.89 -14.33
CA ILE A 26 6.97 -5.18 -14.78
C ILE A 26 7.66 -5.99 -15.88
N LYS A 27 7.34 -5.66 -17.13
CA LYS A 27 8.00 -6.27 -18.29
C LYS A 27 9.49 -5.92 -18.30
N GLY A 28 10.35 -6.94 -18.36
CA GLY A 28 11.80 -6.76 -18.38
C GLY A 28 12.45 -6.59 -16.99
N LEU A 29 11.73 -6.93 -15.92
CA LEU A 29 12.27 -7.01 -14.57
C LEU A 29 13.47 -7.96 -14.53
N SER A 30 14.64 -7.50 -14.07
CA SER A 30 15.79 -8.38 -13.88
C SER A 30 15.63 -9.19 -12.59
N GLN A 31 16.26 -10.36 -12.51
CA GLN A 31 16.27 -11.16 -11.27
C GLN A 31 16.79 -10.39 -10.05
N LYS A 32 17.77 -9.50 -10.25
CA LYS A 32 18.32 -8.68 -9.18
C LYS A 32 17.30 -7.66 -8.69
N ASP A 33 16.63 -7.00 -9.62
CA ASP A 33 15.59 -6.02 -9.30
C ASP A 33 14.38 -6.72 -8.66
N PHE A 34 14.03 -7.92 -9.10
CA PHE A 34 13.00 -8.73 -8.46
C PHE A 34 13.40 -9.11 -7.03
N ALA A 35 14.61 -9.60 -6.80
CA ALA A 35 15.05 -10.00 -5.46
C ALA A 35 15.01 -8.83 -4.48
N ASP A 36 15.49 -7.66 -4.89
CA ASP A 36 15.41 -6.41 -4.13
C ASP A 36 13.96 -6.03 -3.79
N LEU A 37 13.11 -6.03 -4.81
CA LEU A 37 11.70 -5.68 -4.70
C LEU A 37 10.92 -6.67 -3.81
N TYR A 38 11.22 -7.95 -3.92
CA TYR A 38 10.67 -9.01 -3.10
C TYR A 38 11.09 -8.85 -1.63
N SER A 39 12.37 -8.57 -1.35
CA SER A 39 12.86 -8.29 0.00
C SER A 39 12.19 -7.07 0.62
N GLN A 40 12.10 -5.94 -0.10
CA GLN A 40 11.43 -4.74 0.40
C GLN A 40 9.96 -4.99 0.73
N THR A 41 9.26 -5.73 -0.12
CA THR A 41 7.84 -6.07 0.05
C THR A 41 7.63 -6.87 1.33
N ILE A 42 8.45 -7.90 1.57
CA ILE A 42 8.37 -8.73 2.77
C ILE A 42 8.66 -7.89 4.02
N THR A 43 9.79 -7.18 4.05
CA THR A 43 10.20 -6.40 5.22
C THR A 43 9.15 -5.36 5.60
N TYR A 44 8.67 -4.60 4.61
CA TYR A 44 7.70 -3.55 4.90
C TYR A 44 6.30 -4.10 5.21
N GLY A 45 5.85 -5.16 4.55
CA GLY A 45 4.54 -5.73 4.87
C GLY A 45 4.53 -6.44 6.24
N LEU A 46 5.65 -7.01 6.71
CA LEU A 46 5.78 -7.45 8.11
C LEU A 46 5.68 -6.28 9.08
N PHE A 47 6.32 -5.15 8.79
CA PHE A 47 6.17 -3.93 9.59
C PHE A 47 4.71 -3.46 9.61
N ALA A 48 4.05 -3.38 8.46
CA ALA A 48 2.65 -3.00 8.36
C ALA A 48 1.74 -3.96 9.15
N ALA A 49 1.95 -5.27 9.04
CA ALA A 49 1.24 -6.28 9.82
C ALA A 49 1.44 -6.09 11.32
N ARG A 50 2.68 -5.83 11.76
CA ARG A 50 3.00 -5.55 13.17
C ARG A 50 2.29 -4.33 13.72
N THR A 51 2.08 -3.29 12.91
CA THR A 51 1.37 -2.07 13.34
C THR A 51 -0.09 -2.34 13.69
N ARG A 52 -0.69 -3.41 13.14
CA ARG A 52 -2.08 -3.81 13.36
C ARG A 52 -2.22 -4.94 14.39
N SER A 53 -1.15 -5.68 14.65
CA SER A 53 -1.19 -6.78 15.60
C SER A 53 -1.20 -6.29 17.05
N THR A 54 -2.05 -6.92 17.87
CA THR A 54 -2.08 -6.71 19.32
C THR A 54 -1.45 -7.92 20.02
N GLY A 55 -0.41 -7.70 20.82
CA GLY A 55 0.25 -8.77 21.56
C GLY A 55 1.40 -9.41 20.78
N GLU A 56 1.43 -10.74 20.73
CA GLU A 56 2.49 -11.50 20.07
C GLU A 56 2.54 -11.23 18.56
N PHE A 57 3.74 -11.33 17.98
CA PHE A 57 3.96 -11.16 16.56
C PHE A 57 5.01 -12.15 16.06
N ASN A 58 4.75 -12.77 14.91
CA ASN A 58 5.68 -13.64 14.18
C ASN A 58 5.23 -13.70 12.72
N ARG A 59 6.04 -14.31 11.83
CA ARG A 59 5.72 -14.38 10.40
C ARG A 59 4.37 -15.02 10.11
N LYS A 60 3.95 -16.04 10.89
CA LYS A 60 2.69 -16.76 10.67
C LYS A 60 1.48 -15.88 10.95
N LEU A 61 1.56 -15.06 12.01
CA LEU A 61 0.53 -14.09 12.37
C LEU A 61 0.49 -12.88 11.42
N ALA A 62 1.56 -12.62 10.67
CA ALA A 62 1.59 -11.49 9.75
C ALA A 62 0.55 -11.64 8.63
N TYR A 63 0.33 -12.86 8.13
CA TYR A 63 -0.66 -13.16 7.10
C TYR A 63 -2.07 -12.67 7.47
N ASP A 64 -2.51 -12.90 8.70
CA ASP A 64 -3.85 -12.51 9.18
C ASP A 64 -4.02 -10.99 9.33
N ASN A 65 -2.91 -10.24 9.38
CA ASN A 65 -2.90 -8.79 9.61
C ASN A 65 -2.70 -7.98 8.32
N ILE A 66 -2.64 -8.64 7.16
CA ILE A 66 -2.50 -8.00 5.85
C ILE A 66 -3.83 -8.08 5.09
N PRO A 67 -4.32 -6.98 4.51
CA PRO A 67 -5.51 -6.97 3.67
C PRO A 67 -5.49 -8.04 2.57
N HIS A 68 -6.59 -8.78 2.44
CA HIS A 68 -6.73 -9.92 1.52
C HIS A 68 -6.89 -9.53 0.03
N THR A 69 -6.95 -8.24 -0.29
CA THR A 69 -7.40 -7.71 -1.59
C THR A 69 -6.34 -7.63 -2.68
N ILE A 70 -5.06 -7.81 -2.33
CA ILE A 70 -3.96 -7.70 -3.28
C ILE A 70 -3.46 -9.10 -3.60
N GLY A 71 -4.02 -9.74 -4.63
CA GLY A 71 -3.76 -11.16 -4.94
C GLY A 71 -2.27 -11.54 -4.91
N ILE A 72 -1.42 -10.80 -5.60
CA ILE A 72 0.01 -11.13 -5.65
C ILE A 72 0.75 -10.90 -4.32
N LEU A 73 0.35 -9.91 -3.53
CA LEU A 73 0.95 -9.70 -2.20
C LEU A 73 0.42 -10.72 -1.22
N ARG A 74 -0.86 -11.08 -1.31
CA ARG A 74 -1.46 -12.16 -0.52
C ARG A 74 -0.69 -13.46 -0.78
N ASP A 75 -0.45 -13.80 -2.04
CA ASP A 75 0.29 -15.02 -2.40
C ASP A 75 1.73 -14.98 -1.85
N VAL A 76 2.41 -13.83 -1.96
CA VAL A 76 3.75 -13.64 -1.37
C VAL A 76 3.70 -13.78 0.15
N PHE A 77 2.74 -13.14 0.82
CA PHE A 77 2.61 -13.20 2.27
C PHE A 77 2.18 -14.57 2.78
N GLU A 78 1.32 -15.27 2.05
CA GLU A 78 0.93 -16.65 2.30
C GLU A 78 2.16 -17.57 2.21
N PHE A 79 2.93 -17.45 1.13
CA PHE A 79 4.14 -18.24 0.94
C PHE A 79 5.15 -18.03 2.08
N ILE A 80 5.40 -16.78 2.49
CA ILE A 80 6.34 -16.54 3.60
C ILE A 80 5.77 -16.87 4.98
N SER A 81 4.45 -17.02 5.14
CA SER A 81 3.84 -17.24 6.46
C SER A 81 3.54 -18.70 6.72
N ILE A 82 3.04 -19.42 5.71
CA ILE A 82 2.61 -20.83 5.84
C ILE A 82 3.22 -21.75 4.79
N GLY A 83 3.92 -21.20 3.78
CA GLY A 83 4.62 -21.97 2.76
C GLY A 83 5.88 -22.66 3.28
N ASN A 84 6.40 -23.55 2.45
CA ASN A 84 7.67 -24.25 2.69
C ASN A 84 8.83 -23.39 2.17
N LEU A 85 9.42 -22.60 3.05
CA LEU A 85 10.51 -21.68 2.72
C LEU A 85 11.85 -22.40 2.68
N PRO A 86 12.79 -21.92 1.85
CA PRO A 86 14.20 -22.24 2.05
C PRO A 86 14.65 -21.80 3.45
N ILE A 87 15.44 -22.65 4.13
CA ILE A 87 15.84 -22.46 5.53
C ILE A 87 16.49 -21.09 5.80
N GLN A 88 17.29 -20.60 4.85
CA GLN A 88 17.98 -19.31 4.97
C GLN A 88 17.00 -18.14 4.96
N MET A 89 15.97 -18.25 4.12
CA MET A 89 14.91 -17.25 4.02
C MET A 89 14.00 -17.29 5.25
N GLU A 90 13.67 -18.48 5.75
CA GLU A 90 12.91 -18.64 7.00
C GLU A 90 13.62 -17.94 8.16
N TRP A 91 14.90 -18.22 8.40
CA TRP A 91 15.67 -17.57 9.46
C TRP A 91 15.72 -16.05 9.32
N THR A 92 15.91 -15.54 8.11
CA THR A 92 15.97 -14.09 7.87
C THR A 92 14.63 -13.41 8.18
N ILE A 93 13.51 -14.04 7.79
CA ILE A 93 12.17 -13.50 7.98
C ILE A 93 11.75 -13.59 9.45
N ASP A 94 12.12 -14.67 10.13
CA ASP A 94 11.90 -14.83 11.57
C ASP A 94 12.70 -13.78 12.35
N ASP A 95 13.98 -13.54 12.02
CA ASP A 95 14.80 -12.48 12.65
C ASP A 95 14.14 -11.10 12.52
N ILE A 96 13.64 -10.74 11.33
CA ILE A 96 12.90 -9.48 11.11
C ILE A 96 11.65 -9.45 12.00
N SER A 97 10.91 -10.54 12.06
CA SER A 97 9.67 -10.65 12.84
C SER A 97 9.93 -10.53 14.34
N GLU A 98 11.02 -11.13 14.85
CA GLU A 98 11.42 -11.05 16.25
C GLU A 98 11.78 -9.62 16.67
N VAL A 99 12.56 -8.91 15.84
CA VAL A 99 12.87 -7.49 16.06
C VAL A 99 11.58 -6.67 16.12
N LEU A 100 10.64 -6.90 15.19
CA LEU A 100 9.36 -6.22 15.17
C LEU A 100 8.47 -6.57 16.37
N ALA A 101 8.53 -7.81 16.86
CA ALA A 101 7.74 -8.28 17.98
C ALA A 101 8.07 -7.53 19.28
N VAL A 102 9.37 -7.32 19.55
CA VAL A 102 9.84 -6.60 20.74
C VAL A 102 9.81 -5.07 20.58
N THR A 103 9.58 -4.58 19.36
CA THR A 103 9.52 -3.14 19.07
C THR A 103 8.15 -2.57 19.47
N ASP A 104 8.16 -1.48 20.23
CA ASP A 104 6.96 -0.67 20.50
C ASP A 104 6.65 0.22 19.29
N VAL A 105 6.05 -0.40 18.26
CA VAL A 105 5.72 0.28 17.00
C VAL A 105 4.73 1.42 17.22
N ASN A 106 3.77 1.26 18.15
CA ASN A 106 2.81 2.31 18.48
C ASN A 106 3.49 3.55 19.04
N LYS A 107 4.48 3.38 19.92
CA LYS A 107 5.28 4.50 20.43
C LYS A 107 6.12 5.16 19.34
N ILE A 108 6.69 4.39 18.41
CA ILE A 108 7.40 4.95 17.25
C ILE A 108 6.44 5.80 16.41
N LEU A 109 5.29 5.24 16.01
CA LEU A 109 4.29 5.96 15.21
C LEU A 109 3.77 7.21 15.93
N HIS A 110 3.50 7.11 17.25
CA HIS A 110 3.06 8.24 18.07
C HIS A 110 4.13 9.34 18.14
N GLN A 111 5.40 9.00 18.35
CA GLN A 111 6.48 9.99 18.31
C GLN A 111 6.64 10.66 16.93
N TYR A 112 6.42 9.90 15.85
CA TYR A 112 6.44 10.45 14.49
C TYR A 112 5.31 11.45 14.25
N PHE A 113 4.10 11.12 14.71
CA PHE A 113 2.93 12.00 14.63
C PHE A 113 3.18 13.34 15.35
N HIS A 114 3.71 13.31 16.58
CA HIS A 114 3.99 14.53 17.37
C HIS A 114 5.16 15.37 16.85
N LYS A 115 6.08 14.79 16.08
CA LYS A 115 7.20 15.54 15.45
C LYS A 115 6.79 16.30 14.19
N GLY A 116 5.49 16.38 13.88
CA GLY A 116 4.98 17.17 12.75
C GLY A 116 5.05 16.46 11.39
N LYS A 117 5.24 15.14 11.37
CA LYS A 117 5.23 14.32 10.14
C LYS A 117 3.82 13.82 9.78
N GLY A 118 2.78 14.65 9.95
CA GLY A 118 1.45 14.41 9.38
C GLY A 118 0.63 13.29 10.04
N LYS A 119 -0.59 13.11 9.51
CA LYS A 119 -1.60 12.15 10.02
C LYS A 119 -1.34 10.69 9.67
N ASP A 120 -0.22 10.41 9.01
CA ASP A 120 -0.03 9.14 8.29
C ASP A 120 1.31 8.45 8.61
N PRO A 121 1.51 8.02 9.88
CA PRO A 121 2.83 7.66 10.39
C PRO A 121 3.39 6.37 9.79
N ILE A 122 2.53 5.47 9.30
CA ILE A 122 2.95 4.22 8.63
C ILE A 122 3.63 4.56 7.31
N PHE A 123 3.05 5.42 6.47
CA PHE A 123 3.64 5.70 5.15
C PHE A 123 4.83 6.65 5.20
N HIS A 124 4.90 7.54 6.19
CA HIS A 124 6.14 8.28 6.46
C HIS A 124 7.28 7.38 6.92
N PHE A 125 6.97 6.24 7.55
CA PHE A 125 7.99 5.26 7.91
C PHE A 125 8.60 4.60 6.66
N TYR A 126 7.83 4.39 5.59
CA TYR A 126 8.38 3.83 4.34
C TYR A 126 9.47 4.69 3.72
N GLU A 127 9.28 6.01 3.68
CA GLU A 127 10.33 6.91 3.19
C GLU A 127 11.61 6.78 4.01
N THR A 128 11.46 6.66 5.34
CA THR A 128 12.60 6.47 6.26
C THR A 128 13.26 5.13 6.00
N PHE A 129 12.48 4.05 5.84
CA PHE A 129 12.97 2.73 5.48
C PHE A 129 13.77 2.77 4.17
N LEU A 130 13.24 3.36 3.10
CA LEU A 130 13.97 3.46 1.82
C LEU A 130 15.23 4.32 1.93
N THR A 131 15.22 5.33 2.78
CA THR A 131 16.40 6.19 3.00
C THR A 131 17.55 5.40 3.61
N GLU A 132 17.26 4.50 4.54
CA GLU A 132 18.27 3.64 5.18
C GLU A 132 18.61 2.39 4.36
N TYR A 133 17.61 1.81 3.68
CA TYR A 133 17.76 0.56 2.93
C TYR A 133 18.47 0.75 1.59
N ASP A 134 18.02 1.70 0.77
CA ASP A 134 18.63 2.00 -0.54
C ASP A 134 18.48 3.49 -0.92
N PRO A 135 19.34 4.36 -0.35
CA PRO A 135 19.30 5.80 -0.60
C PRO A 135 19.58 6.16 -2.07
N GLN A 136 20.33 5.32 -2.79
CA GLN A 136 20.65 5.56 -4.20
C GLN A 136 19.44 5.29 -5.09
N THR A 137 18.75 4.15 -4.88
CA THR A 137 17.53 3.82 -5.61
C THR A 137 16.41 4.80 -5.27
N ARG A 138 16.29 5.23 -4.00
CA ARG A 138 15.36 6.30 -3.60
C ARG A 138 15.56 7.57 -4.41
N ALA A 139 16.81 8.04 -4.51
CA ALA A 139 17.15 9.25 -5.27
C ALA A 139 16.93 9.09 -6.78
N ARG A 140 17.33 7.95 -7.35
CA ARG A 140 17.18 7.67 -8.80
C ARG A 140 15.72 7.52 -9.22
N ARG A 141 14.91 6.86 -8.39
CA ARG A 141 13.49 6.60 -8.68
C ARG A 141 12.57 7.72 -8.19
N GLY A 142 13.12 8.75 -7.54
CA GLY A 142 12.37 9.92 -7.11
C GLY A 142 11.29 9.60 -6.08
N VAL A 143 11.49 8.59 -5.23
CA VAL A 143 10.51 8.18 -4.22
C VAL A 143 10.54 9.19 -3.08
N TYR A 144 9.79 10.27 -3.26
CA TYR A 144 9.63 11.36 -2.29
C TYR A 144 8.18 11.45 -1.86
N TYR A 145 7.97 11.55 -0.55
CA TYR A 145 6.63 11.78 -0.03
C TYR A 145 6.20 13.21 -0.36
N THR A 146 5.06 13.35 -1.03
CA THR A 146 4.47 14.68 -1.28
C THR A 146 3.86 15.19 0.02
N ALA A 147 4.30 16.37 0.47
CA ALA A 147 3.85 16.91 1.76
C ALA A 147 2.32 17.04 1.82
N GLU A 148 1.72 16.60 2.93
CA GLU A 148 0.26 16.60 3.14
C GLU A 148 -0.41 17.95 2.82
N PRO A 149 0.16 19.12 3.23
CA PRO A 149 -0.43 20.41 2.87
C PRO A 149 -0.51 20.67 1.36
N VAL A 150 0.47 20.17 0.59
CA VAL A 150 0.50 20.32 -0.88
C VAL A 150 -0.56 19.44 -1.51
N VAL A 151 -0.61 18.16 -1.12
CA VAL A 151 -1.64 17.22 -1.60
C VAL A 151 -3.03 17.77 -1.32
N SER A 152 -3.27 18.16 -0.08
CA SER A 152 -4.57 18.63 0.39
C SER A 152 -4.97 19.95 -0.28
N HIS A 153 -4.02 20.84 -0.58
CA HIS A 153 -4.27 22.06 -1.36
C HIS A 153 -4.68 21.73 -2.80
N VAL A 154 -3.93 20.86 -3.49
CA VAL A 154 -4.23 20.47 -4.88
C VAL A 154 -5.60 19.79 -4.97
N VAL A 155 -5.86 18.79 -4.12
CA VAL A 155 -7.12 18.05 -4.12
C VAL A 155 -8.30 18.98 -3.85
N ARG A 156 -8.25 19.83 -2.81
CA ARG A 156 -9.35 20.77 -2.55
C ARG A 156 -9.54 21.79 -3.68
N SER A 157 -8.46 22.23 -4.32
CA SER A 157 -8.53 23.16 -5.45
C SER A 157 -9.20 22.50 -6.66
N LEU A 158 -8.86 21.24 -6.97
CA LEU A 158 -9.53 20.48 -8.02
C LEU A 158 -11.02 20.25 -7.69
N ASN A 159 -11.35 19.91 -6.44
CA ASN A 159 -12.73 19.76 -6.00
C ASN A 159 -13.54 21.05 -6.18
N PHE A 160 -12.95 22.19 -5.83
CA PHE A 160 -13.54 23.51 -6.05
C PHE A 160 -13.73 23.83 -7.53
N ILE A 161 -12.73 23.56 -8.37
CA ILE A 161 -12.81 23.77 -9.82
C ILE A 161 -13.93 22.92 -10.45
N LEU A 162 -14.08 21.66 -10.03
CA LEU A 162 -15.17 20.78 -10.48
C LEU A 162 -16.55 21.41 -10.20
N LYS A 163 -16.72 22.00 -9.02
CA LYS A 163 -17.97 22.65 -8.59
C LYS A 163 -18.24 23.93 -9.36
N GLU A 164 -17.28 24.85 -9.38
CA GLU A 164 -17.48 26.20 -9.92
C GLU A 164 -17.43 26.28 -11.44
N HIS A 165 -16.58 25.47 -12.08
CA HIS A 165 -16.30 25.59 -13.52
C HIS A 165 -16.87 24.46 -14.36
N PHE A 166 -17.16 23.30 -13.77
CA PHE A 166 -17.65 22.12 -14.50
C PHE A 166 -19.07 21.70 -14.12
N ASN A 167 -19.77 22.49 -13.29
CA ASN A 167 -21.12 22.22 -12.79
C ASN A 167 -21.26 20.84 -12.11
N LYS A 168 -20.18 20.36 -11.48
CA LYS A 168 -20.18 19.13 -10.67
C LYS A 168 -20.36 19.52 -9.22
N PHE A 169 -21.59 19.77 -8.81
CA PHE A 169 -21.90 20.33 -7.48
C PHE A 169 -21.41 19.46 -6.32
N ASP A 170 -21.28 18.15 -6.55
CA ASP A 170 -20.73 17.20 -5.59
C ASP A 170 -19.21 17.01 -5.72
N GLY A 171 -18.57 17.77 -6.62
CA GLY A 171 -17.12 17.72 -6.83
C GLY A 171 -16.66 16.31 -7.21
N PHE A 172 -15.71 15.76 -6.47
CA PHE A 172 -15.24 14.39 -6.64
C PHE A 172 -16.30 13.32 -6.31
N ALA A 173 -17.37 13.66 -5.59
CA ALA A 173 -18.47 12.73 -5.31
C ALA A 173 -19.53 12.68 -6.43
N ASP A 174 -19.38 13.51 -7.47
CA ASP A 174 -20.27 13.48 -8.62
C ASP A 174 -20.06 12.20 -9.45
N LYS A 175 -21.17 11.51 -9.80
CA LYS A 175 -21.14 10.22 -10.50
C LYS A 175 -20.49 10.25 -11.89
N SER A 176 -20.35 11.43 -12.47
CA SER A 176 -19.75 11.63 -13.79
C SER A 176 -18.26 11.98 -13.74
N VAL A 177 -17.68 12.04 -12.54
CA VAL A 177 -16.25 12.34 -12.36
C VAL A 177 -15.46 11.04 -12.24
N THR A 178 -14.40 10.96 -13.04
CA THR A 178 -13.39 9.91 -12.97
C THR A 178 -12.06 10.53 -12.60
N VAL A 179 -11.36 9.93 -11.64
CA VAL A 179 -10.06 10.39 -11.16
C VAL A 179 -8.98 9.42 -11.60
N LEU A 180 -7.87 9.94 -12.12
CA LEU A 180 -6.74 9.14 -12.54
C LEU A 180 -5.44 9.77 -12.01
N ASP A 181 -4.67 9.01 -11.26
CA ASP A 181 -3.28 9.34 -10.88
C ASP A 181 -2.29 8.42 -11.64
N PRO A 182 -1.61 8.90 -12.70
CA PRO A 182 -0.75 8.06 -13.51
C PRO A 182 0.61 7.74 -12.88
N ALA A 183 0.96 8.37 -11.75
CA ALA A 183 2.24 8.19 -11.06
C ALA A 183 2.00 8.26 -9.55
N ALA A 184 1.19 7.33 -9.08
CA ALA A 184 0.48 7.49 -7.83
C ALA A 184 1.36 7.24 -6.58
N GLY A 185 2.52 6.61 -6.74
CA GLY A 185 3.41 6.28 -5.63
C GLY A 185 2.67 5.43 -4.61
N THR A 186 2.58 5.95 -3.40
CA THR A 186 1.84 5.35 -2.29
C THR A 186 0.35 5.76 -2.24
N LEU A 187 -0.24 6.15 -3.38
CA LEU A 187 -1.63 6.58 -3.54
C LEU A 187 -2.04 7.82 -2.74
N THR A 188 -1.11 8.72 -2.40
CA THR A 188 -1.41 9.83 -1.48
C THR A 188 -2.46 10.82 -2.04
N PHE A 189 -2.42 11.16 -3.33
CA PHE A 189 -3.44 12.02 -3.94
C PHE A 189 -4.79 11.33 -4.06
N LEU A 190 -4.80 10.08 -4.51
CA LEU A 190 -6.02 9.29 -4.68
C LEU A 190 -6.74 9.09 -3.36
N ALA A 191 -6.00 8.78 -2.29
CA ALA A 191 -6.52 8.64 -0.93
C ALA A 191 -7.16 9.93 -0.40
N GLU A 192 -6.49 11.07 -0.55
CA GLU A 192 -7.04 12.37 -0.12
C GLU A 192 -8.28 12.77 -0.93
N ALA A 193 -8.29 12.50 -2.24
CA ALA A 193 -9.45 12.77 -3.10
C ALA A 193 -10.64 11.87 -2.74
N ALA A 194 -10.42 10.57 -2.52
CA ALA A 194 -11.45 9.62 -2.11
C ALA A 194 -12.02 10.00 -0.74
N LYS A 195 -11.15 10.33 0.22
CA LYS A 195 -11.56 10.81 1.55
C LYS A 195 -12.44 12.04 1.45
N LEU A 196 -12.02 13.06 0.71
CA LEU A 196 -12.80 14.30 0.52
C LEU A 196 -14.17 14.00 -0.12
N ALA A 197 -14.22 13.14 -1.14
CA ALA A 197 -15.46 12.74 -1.80
C ALA A 197 -16.42 12.03 -0.82
N ILE A 198 -15.91 11.09 -0.02
CA ILE A 198 -16.71 10.34 0.96
C ILE A 198 -17.22 11.27 2.07
N GLU A 199 -16.38 12.15 2.61
CA GLU A 199 -16.76 13.12 3.63
C GLU A 199 -17.86 14.07 3.11
N GLU A 200 -17.71 14.64 1.92
CA GLU A 200 -18.74 15.51 1.32
C GLU A 200 -20.04 14.77 1.03
N PHE A 201 -19.97 13.53 0.54
CA PHE A 201 -21.14 12.69 0.32
C PHE A 201 -21.90 12.43 1.63
N VAL A 202 -21.19 12.01 2.68
CA VAL A 202 -21.79 11.75 3.99
C VAL A 202 -22.41 13.01 4.59
N LEU A 203 -21.74 14.15 4.49
CA LEU A 203 -22.26 15.42 4.99
C LEU A 203 -23.59 15.82 4.30
N LYS A 204 -23.74 15.53 3.01
CA LYS A 204 -24.90 15.93 2.22
C LYS A 204 -26.04 14.91 2.21
N TYR A 205 -25.71 13.61 2.20
CA TYR A 205 -26.65 12.52 1.98
C TYR A 205 -26.80 11.57 3.18
N GLY A 206 -25.98 11.76 4.22
CA GLY A 206 -25.99 10.95 5.43
C GLY A 206 -25.14 9.68 5.34
N GLU A 207 -24.87 9.08 6.50
CA GLU A 207 -23.98 7.92 6.61
C GLU A 207 -24.54 6.62 6.06
N GLY A 208 -25.88 6.48 5.98
CA GLY A 208 -26.52 5.21 5.62
C GLY A 208 -26.25 4.71 4.19
N ALA A 209 -25.87 5.62 3.29
CA ALA A 209 -25.53 5.30 1.89
C ALA A 209 -24.01 5.31 1.62
N ARG A 210 -23.18 5.42 2.67
CA ARG A 210 -21.71 5.51 2.52
C ARG A 210 -21.11 4.26 1.90
N GLU A 211 -21.50 3.08 2.35
CA GLU A 211 -20.94 1.83 1.82
C GLU A 211 -21.26 1.64 0.34
N SER A 212 -22.52 1.89 -0.06
CA SER A 212 -22.91 1.81 -1.47
C SER A 212 -22.20 2.88 -2.32
N PHE A 213 -22.03 4.09 -1.79
CA PHE A 213 -21.28 5.14 -2.48
C PHE A 213 -19.82 4.76 -2.71
N ILE A 214 -19.12 4.25 -1.68
CA ILE A 214 -17.73 3.79 -1.81
C ILE A 214 -17.66 2.71 -2.90
N LYS A 215 -18.52 1.70 -2.82
CA LYS A 215 -18.50 0.57 -3.74
C LYS A 215 -18.82 0.96 -5.17
N GLU A 216 -19.87 1.74 -5.38
CA GLU A 216 -20.42 2.03 -6.71
C GLU A 216 -19.78 3.23 -7.39
N GLN A 217 -19.11 4.11 -6.64
CA GLN A 217 -18.51 5.34 -7.17
C GLN A 217 -17.02 5.39 -6.96
N ILE A 218 -16.53 5.28 -5.71
CA ILE A 218 -15.09 5.42 -5.44
C ILE A 218 -14.32 4.30 -6.11
N LEU A 219 -14.65 3.03 -5.84
CA LEU A 219 -13.94 1.89 -6.41
C LEU A 219 -14.10 1.78 -7.93
N GLN A 220 -15.17 2.33 -8.50
CA GLN A 220 -15.43 2.25 -9.93
C GLN A 220 -14.78 3.37 -10.74
N ASN A 221 -14.50 4.53 -10.12
CA ASN A 221 -14.12 5.74 -10.84
C ASN A 221 -12.76 6.33 -10.42
N PHE A 222 -12.06 5.73 -9.45
CA PHE A 222 -10.75 6.20 -8.98
C PHE A 222 -9.68 5.22 -9.41
N TYR A 223 -8.79 5.68 -10.29
CA TYR A 223 -7.74 4.87 -10.88
C TYR A 223 -6.37 5.42 -10.53
N ALA A 224 -5.41 4.51 -10.37
CA ALA A 224 -4.01 4.85 -10.19
C ALA A 224 -3.10 3.87 -10.91
N PHE A 225 -1.96 4.38 -11.37
CA PHE A 225 -0.86 3.57 -11.87
C PHE A 225 0.38 3.84 -11.04
N GLU A 226 1.08 2.75 -10.71
CA GLU A 226 2.38 2.79 -10.06
C GLU A 226 3.25 1.68 -10.66
N LEU A 227 4.48 2.01 -11.00
CA LEU A 227 5.42 1.09 -11.65
C LEU A 227 6.24 0.30 -10.64
N MET A 228 6.45 0.85 -9.44
CA MET A 228 7.23 0.22 -8.40
C MET A 228 6.32 -0.60 -7.48
N MET A 229 6.61 -1.90 -7.33
CA MET A 229 5.80 -2.78 -6.49
C MET A 229 5.73 -2.33 -5.03
N ALA A 230 6.82 -1.82 -4.46
CA ALA A 230 6.80 -1.45 -3.06
C ALA A 230 5.86 -0.25 -2.80
N PRO A 231 5.96 0.90 -3.50
CA PRO A 231 4.93 1.94 -3.46
C PRO A 231 3.52 1.45 -3.83
N TYR A 232 3.38 0.55 -4.82
CA TYR A 232 2.10 -0.07 -5.18
C TYR A 232 1.47 -0.82 -4.00
N ALA A 233 2.22 -1.73 -3.38
CA ALA A 233 1.79 -2.50 -2.23
C ALA A 233 1.37 -1.61 -1.06
N ILE A 234 2.17 -0.58 -0.81
CA ILE A 234 1.96 0.38 0.26
C ILE A 234 0.74 1.25 0.00
N GLY A 235 0.55 1.66 -1.25
CA GLY A 235 -0.62 2.37 -1.70
C GLY A 235 -1.90 1.57 -1.48
N HIS A 236 -1.91 0.29 -1.86
CA HIS A 236 -3.06 -0.56 -1.60
C HIS A 236 -3.31 -0.79 -0.10
N LEU A 237 -2.26 -0.96 0.71
CA LEU A 237 -2.40 -0.99 2.18
C LEU A 237 -3.03 0.32 2.69
N LYS A 238 -2.56 1.48 2.21
CA LYS A 238 -3.12 2.80 2.53
C LYS A 238 -4.61 2.90 2.22
N MET A 239 -5.00 2.52 1.01
CA MET A 239 -6.39 2.57 0.60
C MET A 239 -7.25 1.61 1.42
N SER A 240 -6.77 0.38 1.66
CA SER A 240 -7.49 -0.57 2.53
C SER A 240 -7.71 0.00 3.92
N PHE A 241 -6.69 0.63 4.52
CA PHE A 241 -6.78 1.19 5.86
C PHE A 241 -7.72 2.39 5.91
N LEU A 242 -7.61 3.30 4.94
CA LEU A 242 -8.51 4.46 4.80
C LEU A 242 -9.97 4.01 4.70
N LEU A 243 -10.25 3.02 3.86
CA LEU A 243 -11.61 2.52 3.67
C LEU A 243 -12.15 1.86 4.95
N GLU A 244 -11.32 1.05 5.64
CA GLU A 244 -11.68 0.45 6.92
C GLU A 244 -12.02 1.50 7.98
N GLU A 245 -11.22 2.56 8.11
CA GLU A 245 -11.48 3.69 9.02
C GLU A 245 -12.79 4.42 8.68
N LEU A 246 -13.13 4.49 7.39
CA LEU A 246 -14.39 5.05 6.90
C LEU A 246 -15.56 4.05 7.02
N GLY A 247 -15.34 2.85 7.57
CA GLY A 247 -16.36 1.85 7.83
C GLY A 247 -16.61 0.88 6.67
N TYR A 248 -15.74 0.85 5.66
CA TYR A 248 -15.84 -0.03 4.50
C TYR A 248 -14.73 -1.08 4.47
N LYS A 249 -15.10 -2.35 4.52
CA LYS A 249 -14.17 -3.47 4.32
C LYS A 249 -14.25 -3.95 2.89
N LEU A 250 -13.13 -3.88 2.18
CA LEU A 250 -13.00 -4.40 0.82
C LEU A 250 -13.30 -5.90 0.78
N LYS A 251 -13.98 -6.32 -0.28
CA LYS A 251 -14.26 -7.74 -0.58
C LYS A 251 -13.13 -8.35 -1.42
N GLU A 252 -13.07 -9.68 -1.53
CA GLU A 252 -11.97 -10.39 -2.21
C GLU A 252 -11.79 -9.98 -3.69
N ASP A 253 -12.84 -9.52 -4.36
CA ASP A 253 -12.85 -9.09 -5.74
C ASP A 253 -12.67 -7.57 -5.95
N GLU A 254 -12.56 -6.80 -4.87
CA GLU A 254 -12.47 -5.34 -4.90
C GLU A 254 -11.01 -4.86 -4.80
N ARG A 255 -10.64 -3.84 -5.59
CA ARG A 255 -9.29 -3.27 -5.66
C ARG A 255 -9.32 -1.76 -5.74
#